data_AF-A0A9D9GS11-F1
#
_entry.id   AF-A0A9D9GS11-F1
#
_cell.length_a   1.000
_cell.length_b   1.000
_cell.length_c   1.000
_cell.angle_alpha   90.00
_cell.angle_beta   90.00
_cell.angle_gamma   90.00
#
_symmetry.space_group_name_H-M   'P 1'
#
loop_
_entity.id
_entity.type
_entity.pdbx_description
1 polymer ?
#
loop_
_entity_poly.entity_id
_entity_poly.type
_entity_poly.pdbx_seq_one_letter_code
_entity_poly.pdbx_strand_id
1 'polypeptide(L)'
;KYKNINNIEILVQDSRDVIYDNQPQMFGFKKSQGAEDLSGVLTIKNFYEELNYFLNERNISLLKDDRSGFDINKGFGKILTNSVEQYIREAFNIATKENRKANTSLSRTKNYLEFLSFLNKDLKSTQVIGSGRSKEPKAPPSGAIDFVRPKITLTVGKKYDLKLDINKDLINTGDIIDINAYGNDEQFASFTKQITINSDDLLDEIPQKSILIEGLKTTGENSVLLTASCAGTTCRCEVKIIEDEIIYPQNGIEFEKHEMTIVPDVRHKKIKLYFDKESIENKTVIISDNSNGKLSFQSHNFNVNEGTMINENIGYFVIDFTGGDLNDQYKIIATCNNFSDVLDAKVSAFSSETHGKLGDIADYELCDDEYVGQSFYDPRDHKIKILTKSTINNQFVKEWKSNLSGKELLYVISLVCEEAAKLHTDKEKSNGHIAENDIEDYLNRLAVKKAEYFDKFISFTETKNK
;
A
#
# COMPACT_ATOMS: atom_id res chain seq x y z
N LYS A 1 -8.86 -22.74 -20.25
CA LYS A 1 -8.88 -24.21 -20.47
C LYS A 1 -7.46 -24.65 -20.79
N TYR A 2 -6.93 -25.65 -20.07
CA TYR A 2 -5.59 -26.19 -20.35
C TYR A 2 -5.62 -27.01 -21.64
N LYS A 3 -4.89 -26.56 -22.66
CA LYS A 3 -4.67 -27.31 -23.90
C LYS A 3 -3.17 -27.33 -24.13
N ASN A 4 -2.60 -28.52 -24.10
CA ASN A 4 -1.17 -28.71 -24.32
C ASN A 4 -0.88 -28.48 -25.81
N ILE A 5 -0.33 -27.32 -26.16
CA ILE A 5 0.12 -27.00 -27.52
C ILE A 5 1.58 -26.57 -27.40
N ASN A 6 2.45 -27.34 -28.04
CA ASN A 6 3.88 -27.09 -28.13
C ASN A 6 4.12 -25.67 -28.63
N ASN A 7 4.69 -24.81 -27.76
CA ASN A 7 4.94 -23.38 -27.96
C ASN A 7 3.68 -22.61 -28.41
N ILE A 8 3.01 -21.88 -27.50
CA ILE A 8 2.31 -20.56 -27.66
C ILE A 8 1.13 -20.43 -26.64
N GLU A 9 1.16 -19.51 -25.66
CA GLU A 9 0.65 -18.10 -25.58
C GLU A 9 -0.85 -17.93 -25.24
N ILE A 10 -1.22 -16.76 -24.69
CA ILE A 10 -2.62 -16.39 -24.43
C ILE A 10 -3.21 -15.87 -25.74
N LEU A 11 -4.18 -16.59 -26.28
CA LEU A 11 -4.92 -16.17 -27.48
C LEU A 11 -6.02 -15.19 -27.08
N VAL A 12 -6.12 -14.06 -27.78
CA VAL A 12 -7.24 -13.13 -27.63
C VAL A 12 -8.20 -13.31 -28.78
N GLN A 13 -9.43 -13.72 -28.47
CA GLN A 13 -10.48 -13.96 -29.44
C GLN A 13 -11.80 -13.26 -29.07
N ASP A 14 -12.70 -13.15 -30.03
CA ASP A 14 -14.09 -12.75 -29.77
C ASP A 14 -15.02 -13.96 -29.49
N SER A 15 -16.30 -13.68 -29.26
CA SER A 15 -17.35 -14.69 -29.11
C SER A 15 -17.60 -15.56 -30.35
N ARG A 16 -17.02 -15.24 -31.50
CA ARG A 16 -17.13 -15.98 -32.77
C ARG A 16 -15.86 -16.79 -33.07
N ASP A 17 -14.98 -16.95 -32.08
CA ASP A 17 -13.68 -17.62 -32.18
C ASP A 17 -12.71 -16.98 -33.20
N VAL A 18 -12.90 -15.71 -33.56
CA VAL A 18 -11.94 -14.96 -34.38
C VAL A 18 -10.79 -14.51 -33.49
N ILE A 19 -9.56 -14.88 -33.84
CA ILE A 19 -8.34 -14.52 -33.11
C ILE A 19 -7.85 -13.15 -33.60
N TYR A 20 -7.69 -12.22 -32.67
CA TYR A 20 -7.22 -10.85 -32.94
C TYR A 20 -5.79 -10.61 -32.51
N ASP A 21 -5.32 -11.41 -31.54
CA ASP A 21 -3.98 -11.27 -31.02
C ASP A 21 -3.50 -12.62 -30.48
N ASN A 22 -2.22 -12.84 -30.67
CA ASN A 22 -1.50 -13.95 -30.09
C ASN A 22 -0.42 -13.35 -29.20
N GLN A 23 -0.69 -13.20 -27.90
CA GLN A 23 0.11 -12.39 -27.00
C GLN A 23 1.36 -13.13 -26.54
N PRO A 24 2.54 -12.89 -27.19
CA PRO A 24 3.71 -13.71 -26.97
C PRO A 24 4.35 -13.49 -25.62
N GLN A 25 4.10 -12.29 -25.09
CA GLN A 25 4.60 -11.79 -23.82
C GLN A 25 3.64 -12.05 -22.67
N MET A 26 2.50 -12.74 -22.91
CA MET A 26 1.44 -12.97 -21.93
C MET A 26 1.06 -11.68 -21.20
N PHE A 27 0.85 -10.57 -21.92
CA PHE A 27 0.58 -9.25 -21.31
C PHE A 27 1.65 -8.77 -20.31
N GLY A 28 2.92 -9.16 -20.52
CA GLY A 28 4.05 -8.80 -19.65
C GLY A 28 4.46 -9.89 -18.65
N PHE A 29 3.70 -10.98 -18.53
CA PHE A 29 3.94 -12.06 -17.57
C PHE A 29 4.93 -13.14 -18.03
N LYS A 30 5.41 -13.10 -19.29
CA LYS A 30 6.35 -14.11 -19.82
C LYS A 30 7.65 -14.23 -19.03
N LYS A 31 8.08 -13.18 -18.34
CA LYS A 31 9.32 -13.17 -17.54
C LYS A 31 9.17 -13.83 -16.16
N SER A 32 7.95 -14.24 -15.78
CA SER A 32 7.68 -14.85 -14.48
C SER A 32 7.82 -16.37 -14.53
N GLN A 33 8.50 -16.97 -13.55
CA GLN A 33 8.74 -18.42 -13.48
C GLN A 33 7.44 -19.24 -13.32
N GLY A 34 7.15 -20.15 -14.25
CA GLY A 34 5.88 -20.87 -14.35
C GLY A 34 4.95 -20.35 -15.46
N ALA A 35 5.35 -19.29 -16.16
CA ALA A 35 4.67 -18.82 -17.37
C ALA A 35 4.73 -19.85 -18.51
N GLU A 36 5.76 -20.68 -18.53
CA GLU A 36 5.95 -21.81 -19.44
C GLU A 36 4.86 -22.89 -19.31
N ASP A 37 4.24 -23.01 -18.13
CA ASP A 37 3.17 -23.99 -17.86
C ASP A 37 1.76 -23.43 -18.14
N LEU A 38 1.67 -22.17 -18.59
CA LEU A 38 0.42 -21.46 -18.80
C LEU A 38 0.11 -21.29 -20.28
N SER A 39 -1.05 -21.77 -20.67
CA SER A 39 -1.68 -21.50 -21.97
C SER A 39 -3.16 -21.24 -21.78
N GLY A 40 -3.73 -20.37 -22.60
CA GLY A 40 -5.09 -19.92 -22.38
C GLY A 40 -5.70 -19.18 -23.54
N VAL A 41 -7.01 -18.96 -23.43
CA VAL A 41 -7.80 -18.19 -24.39
C VAL A 41 -8.57 -17.15 -23.59
N LEU A 42 -8.35 -15.89 -23.93
CA LEU A 42 -9.13 -14.74 -23.49
C LEU A 42 -10.23 -14.48 -24.52
N THR A 43 -11.49 -14.61 -24.10
CA THR A 43 -12.64 -14.30 -24.96
C THR A 43 -13.24 -12.94 -24.58
N ILE A 44 -13.19 -11.98 -25.49
CA ILE A 44 -13.81 -10.67 -25.33
C ILE A 44 -15.20 -10.70 -25.97
N LYS A 45 -16.24 -10.54 -25.15
CA LYS A 45 -17.62 -10.54 -25.63
C LYS A 45 -17.94 -9.26 -26.43
N ASN A 46 -18.70 -9.41 -27.50
CA ASN A 46 -19.15 -8.33 -28.40
C ASN A 46 -18.01 -7.53 -29.07
N PHE A 47 -16.79 -8.06 -29.06
CA PHE A 47 -15.61 -7.32 -29.51
C PHE A 47 -15.65 -6.95 -31.00
N TYR A 48 -16.23 -7.80 -31.85
CA TYR A 48 -16.42 -7.52 -33.27
C TYR A 48 -17.27 -6.27 -33.52
N GLU A 49 -18.34 -6.07 -32.75
CA GLU A 49 -19.28 -4.94 -32.92
C GLU A 49 -18.59 -3.62 -32.51
N GLU A 50 -17.87 -3.65 -31.40
CA GLU A 50 -17.07 -2.52 -30.93
C GLU A 50 -15.93 -2.18 -31.90
N LEU A 51 -15.17 -3.18 -32.38
CA LEU A 51 -14.12 -2.98 -33.39
C LEU A 51 -14.68 -2.34 -34.66
N ASN A 52 -15.82 -2.83 -35.13
CA ASN A 52 -16.46 -2.31 -36.34
C ASN A 52 -16.91 -0.85 -36.15
N TYR A 53 -17.36 -0.47 -34.96
CA TYR A 53 -17.68 0.91 -34.60
C TYR A 53 -16.43 1.79 -34.53
N PHE A 54 -15.37 1.37 -33.84
CA PHE A 54 -14.14 2.16 -33.69
C PHE A 54 -13.33 2.33 -34.99
N LEU A 55 -13.29 1.29 -35.83
CA LEU A 55 -12.57 1.32 -37.10
C LEU A 55 -13.30 2.15 -38.16
N ASN A 56 -14.63 2.11 -38.21
CA ASN A 56 -15.40 2.81 -39.25
C ASN A 56 -15.89 4.20 -38.85
N GLU A 57 -16.19 4.47 -37.57
CA GLU A 57 -16.76 5.76 -37.15
C GLU A 57 -15.76 6.71 -36.49
N ARG A 58 -14.79 6.20 -35.73
CA ARG A 58 -13.84 7.05 -34.98
C ARG A 58 -12.42 7.10 -35.54
N ASN A 59 -12.09 6.26 -36.51
CA ASN A 59 -10.77 6.15 -37.13
C ASN A 59 -9.64 5.99 -36.10
N ILE A 60 -9.88 5.20 -35.04
CA ILE A 60 -8.92 4.91 -33.98
C ILE A 60 -8.28 3.56 -34.26
N SER A 61 -6.95 3.51 -34.43
CA SER A 61 -6.24 2.25 -34.59
C SER A 61 -6.11 1.52 -33.26
N LEU A 62 -6.83 0.40 -33.13
CA LEU A 62 -6.78 -0.49 -31.96
C LEU A 62 -5.65 -1.53 -32.06
N LEU A 63 -5.21 -1.83 -33.29
CA LEU A 63 -4.10 -2.74 -33.57
C LEU A 63 -2.82 -1.96 -33.86
N LYS A 64 -1.68 -2.62 -33.69
CA LYS A 64 -0.38 -2.13 -34.16
C LYS A 64 -0.42 -1.87 -35.68
N ASP A 65 0.45 -0.97 -36.14
CA ASP A 65 0.54 -0.59 -37.56
C ASP A 65 0.84 -1.79 -38.48
N ASP A 66 1.56 -2.80 -37.98
CA ASP A 66 1.86 -4.05 -38.68
C ASP A 66 0.75 -5.11 -38.60
N ARG A 67 -0.37 -4.79 -37.91
CA ARG A 67 -1.51 -5.68 -37.66
C ARG A 67 -1.15 -6.98 -36.95
N SER A 68 -0.04 -7.03 -36.24
CA SER A 68 0.42 -8.23 -35.50
C SER A 68 -0.34 -8.47 -34.19
N GLY A 69 -1.12 -7.49 -33.70
CA GLY A 69 -1.87 -7.58 -32.45
C GLY A 69 -2.16 -6.19 -31.85
N PHE A 70 -2.55 -6.14 -30.57
CA PHE A 70 -2.77 -4.92 -29.81
C PHE A 70 -1.45 -4.26 -29.40
N ASP A 71 -1.41 -2.92 -29.38
CA ASP A 71 -0.32 -2.19 -28.74
C ASP A 71 -0.56 -2.12 -27.22
N ILE A 72 0.11 -3.00 -26.47
CA ILE A 72 -0.02 -3.12 -25.01
C ILE A 72 0.41 -1.85 -24.26
N ASN A 73 1.18 -0.95 -24.88
CA ASN A 73 1.69 0.25 -24.22
C ASN A 73 0.78 1.48 -24.40
N LYS A 74 -0.27 1.39 -25.22
CA LYS A 74 -1.10 2.54 -25.58
C LYS A 74 -2.60 2.19 -25.63
N GLY A 75 -3.43 3.22 -25.41
CA GLY A 75 -4.88 3.17 -25.64
C GLY A 75 -5.57 1.93 -25.06
N PHE A 76 -6.24 1.18 -25.94
CA PHE A 76 -6.99 -0.03 -25.60
C PHE A 76 -6.12 -1.17 -25.06
N GLY A 77 -4.91 -1.38 -25.59
CA GLY A 77 -4.05 -2.49 -25.16
C GLY A 77 -3.56 -2.33 -23.71
N LYS A 78 -3.34 -1.10 -23.25
CA LYS A 78 -3.03 -0.81 -21.84
C LYS A 78 -4.22 -1.10 -20.91
N ILE A 79 -5.42 -0.69 -21.31
CA ILE A 79 -6.66 -0.95 -20.55
C ILE A 79 -6.93 -2.46 -20.48
N LEU A 80 -6.79 -3.16 -21.60
CA LEU A 80 -6.96 -4.60 -21.69
C LEU A 80 -5.94 -5.33 -20.79
N THR A 81 -4.67 -4.92 -20.85
CA THR A 81 -3.60 -5.47 -20.00
C THR A 81 -3.95 -5.36 -18.52
N ASN A 82 -4.30 -4.15 -18.05
CA ASN A 82 -4.67 -3.92 -16.65
C ASN A 82 -5.91 -4.72 -16.22
N SER A 83 -6.89 -4.88 -17.12
CA SER A 83 -8.14 -5.59 -16.83
C SER A 83 -7.96 -7.11 -16.72
N VAL A 84 -7.04 -7.66 -17.53
CA VAL A 84 -6.79 -9.10 -17.63
C VAL A 84 -5.71 -9.58 -16.66
N GLU A 85 -4.84 -8.67 -16.24
CA GLU A 85 -3.73 -8.90 -15.31
C GLU A 85 -4.13 -9.71 -14.06
N GLN A 86 -5.23 -9.33 -13.38
CA GLN A 86 -5.68 -10.05 -12.18
C GLN A 86 -6.01 -11.53 -12.45
N TYR A 87 -6.59 -11.84 -13.61
CA TYR A 87 -7.00 -13.20 -13.96
C TYR A 87 -5.80 -14.05 -14.39
N ILE A 88 -4.84 -13.45 -15.09
CA ILE A 88 -3.57 -14.11 -15.41
C ILE A 88 -2.79 -14.40 -14.13
N ARG A 89 -2.75 -13.44 -13.19
CA ARG A 89 -2.14 -13.62 -11.86
C ARG A 89 -2.79 -14.74 -11.07
N GLU A 90 -4.11 -14.85 -11.09
CA GLU A 90 -4.84 -15.93 -10.43
C GLU A 90 -4.51 -17.30 -11.05
N ALA A 91 -4.58 -17.42 -12.37
CA ALA A 91 -4.22 -18.65 -13.08
C ALA A 91 -2.75 -19.06 -12.83
N PHE A 92 -1.86 -18.08 -12.77
CA PHE A 92 -0.44 -18.26 -12.44
C PHE A 92 -0.24 -18.75 -11.00
N ASN A 93 -0.96 -18.17 -10.04
CA ASN A 93 -0.91 -18.59 -8.65
C ASN A 93 -1.42 -20.02 -8.45
N ILE A 94 -2.42 -20.44 -9.24
CA ILE A 94 -2.93 -21.82 -9.24
C ILE A 94 -1.89 -22.78 -9.82
N ALA A 95 -1.31 -22.45 -10.99
CA ALA A 95 -0.33 -23.30 -11.67
C ALA A 95 0.98 -23.46 -10.88
N THR A 96 1.43 -22.43 -10.16
CA THR A 96 2.70 -22.44 -9.40
C THR A 96 2.58 -22.95 -7.97
N LYS A 97 1.35 -23.23 -7.47
CA LYS A 97 1.12 -23.67 -6.08
C LYS A 97 1.71 -25.05 -5.77
N GLU A 98 1.78 -25.93 -6.78
CA GLU A 98 2.29 -27.31 -6.64
C GLU A 98 3.81 -27.44 -6.92
N ASN A 99 4.42 -26.47 -7.62
CA ASN A 99 5.83 -26.50 -8.03
C ASN A 99 6.80 -25.79 -7.06
N ARG A 100 6.32 -25.24 -5.93
CA ARG A 100 7.20 -24.60 -4.93
C ARG A 100 8.03 -25.66 -4.21
N LYS A 101 9.30 -25.80 -4.60
CA LYS A 101 10.32 -26.49 -3.78
C LYS A 101 10.31 -25.91 -2.37
N ALA A 102 10.50 -26.75 -1.36
CA ALA A 102 10.42 -26.37 0.04
C ALA A 102 11.45 -25.28 0.39
N ASN A 103 11.01 -24.02 0.47
CA ASN A 103 11.81 -22.93 1.00
C ASN A 103 12.08 -23.14 2.49
N THR A 104 13.23 -22.70 2.97
CA THR A 104 13.60 -22.80 4.38
C THR A 104 13.51 -21.44 5.05
N SER A 105 12.53 -21.27 5.94
CA SER A 105 12.39 -20.08 6.78
C SER A 105 13.53 -19.98 7.80
N LEU A 106 14.08 -18.77 7.93
CA LEU A 106 15.17 -18.45 8.84
C LEU A 106 14.69 -17.79 10.15
N SER A 107 13.44 -17.33 10.23
CA SER A 107 12.91 -16.57 11.37
C SER A 107 12.56 -17.38 12.62
N ARG A 108 12.99 -18.65 12.71
CA ARG A 108 12.58 -19.57 13.79
C ARG A 108 13.18 -19.27 15.17
N THR A 109 14.01 -18.24 15.32
CA THR A 109 14.60 -17.88 16.63
C THR A 109 14.06 -16.55 17.15
N LYS A 110 13.97 -16.41 18.48
CA LYS A 110 13.40 -15.21 19.14
C LYS A 110 14.04 -13.90 18.70
N ASN A 111 15.37 -13.87 18.50
CA ASN A 111 16.08 -12.65 18.10
C ASN A 111 15.72 -12.22 16.68
N TYR A 112 15.47 -13.17 15.78
CA TYR A 112 15.01 -12.90 14.41
C TYR A 112 13.62 -12.31 14.37
N LEU A 113 12.74 -12.75 15.27
CA LEU A 113 11.39 -12.21 15.42
C LEU A 113 11.40 -10.79 15.98
N GLU A 114 12.24 -10.54 16.99
CA GLU A 114 12.45 -9.21 17.55
C GLU A 114 12.97 -8.25 16.46
N PHE A 115 13.94 -8.69 15.64
CA PHE A 115 14.46 -7.90 14.54
C PHE A 115 13.43 -7.68 13.42
N LEU A 116 12.71 -8.72 13.00
CA LEU A 116 11.65 -8.61 11.99
C LEU A 116 10.53 -7.66 12.44
N SER A 117 10.15 -7.74 13.72
CA SER A 117 9.19 -6.81 14.33
C SER A 117 9.71 -5.37 14.32
N PHE A 118 11.01 -5.16 14.54
CA PHE A 118 11.63 -3.84 14.43
C PHE A 118 11.56 -3.30 12.99
N LEU A 119 11.97 -4.09 11.99
CA LEU A 119 11.91 -3.68 10.57
C LEU A 119 10.49 -3.27 10.17
N ASN A 120 9.50 -4.09 10.53
CA ASN A 120 8.09 -3.82 10.23
C ASN A 120 7.53 -2.58 10.94
N LYS A 121 7.97 -2.31 12.17
CA LYS A 121 7.60 -1.09 12.89
C LYS A 121 8.15 0.14 12.18
N ASP A 122 9.40 0.09 11.75
CA ASP A 122 10.09 1.19 11.08
C ASP A 122 9.50 1.47 9.68
N LEU A 123 9.24 0.42 8.88
CA LEU A 123 8.55 0.52 7.59
C LEU A 123 7.10 1.02 7.69
N LYS A 124 6.47 0.87 8.86
CA LYS A 124 5.14 1.45 9.13
C LYS A 124 5.19 2.89 9.58
N SER A 125 6.28 3.36 10.18
CA SER A 125 6.44 4.78 10.52
C SER A 125 6.72 5.64 9.29
N THR A 126 7.27 5.07 8.22
CA THR A 126 7.46 5.80 6.95
C THR A 126 6.20 6.00 6.14
N GLN A 127 5.11 5.30 6.47
CA GLN A 127 3.84 5.50 5.80
C GLN A 127 3.29 6.89 6.14
N VAL A 128 3.14 7.72 5.11
CA VAL A 128 2.47 9.01 5.25
C VAL A 128 0.97 8.77 5.29
N ILE A 129 0.35 9.12 6.40
CA ILE A 129 -1.10 9.04 6.56
C ILE A 129 -1.68 10.27 5.88
N GLY A 130 -2.44 10.07 4.81
CA GLY A 130 -3.18 11.16 4.18
C GLY A 130 -4.16 11.76 5.18
N SER A 131 -4.26 13.08 5.27
CA SER A 131 -5.21 13.75 6.19
C SER A 131 -6.70 13.48 5.86
N GLY A 132 -7.00 12.76 4.77
CA GLY A 132 -8.34 12.35 4.34
C GLY A 132 -9.19 13.52 3.84
N ARG A 133 -10.04 13.31 2.83
CA ARG A 133 -10.90 14.34 2.26
C ARG A 133 -12.29 14.29 2.93
N SER A 134 -12.73 15.38 3.59
CA SER A 134 -14.09 15.44 4.17
C SER A 134 -15.17 15.71 3.10
N LYS A 135 -14.80 16.35 1.99
CA LYS A 135 -15.56 16.52 0.73
C LYS A 135 -14.65 17.21 -0.29
N GLU A 136 -14.95 17.08 -1.59
CA GLU A 136 -14.43 18.03 -2.57
C GLU A 136 -14.89 19.43 -2.20
N PRO A 137 -13.98 20.41 -2.08
CA PRO A 137 -14.38 21.77 -1.76
C PRO A 137 -15.30 22.27 -2.88
N LYS A 138 -16.49 22.75 -2.51
CA LYS A 138 -17.47 23.26 -3.47
C LYS A 138 -17.18 24.70 -3.90
N ALA A 139 -16.30 25.38 -3.19
CA ALA A 139 -15.91 26.76 -3.43
C ALA A 139 -14.45 26.97 -2.97
N PRO A 140 -13.70 27.85 -3.64
CA PRO A 140 -12.34 28.21 -3.22
C PRO A 140 -12.37 28.87 -1.82
N PRO A 141 -11.24 28.84 -1.09
CA PRO A 141 -11.17 29.46 0.23
C PRO A 141 -11.43 30.97 0.13
N SER A 142 -12.00 31.55 1.21
CA SER A 142 -12.33 32.98 1.24
C SER A 142 -11.10 33.89 1.22
N GLY A 143 -9.94 33.36 1.63
CA GLY A 143 -8.64 34.01 1.50
C GLY A 143 -7.76 33.32 0.46
N ALA A 144 -6.50 33.75 0.35
CA ALA A 144 -5.56 33.17 -0.61
C ALA A 144 -5.32 31.66 -0.41
N ILE A 145 -5.31 31.22 0.85
CA ILE A 145 -5.09 29.83 1.26
C ILE A 145 -5.99 29.49 2.45
N ASP A 146 -6.34 28.21 2.59
CA ASP A 146 -6.91 27.67 3.82
C ASP A 146 -6.55 26.19 4.01
N PHE A 147 -6.52 25.71 5.25
CA PHE A 147 -6.31 24.28 5.51
C PHE A 147 -7.60 23.50 5.21
N VAL A 148 -7.49 22.40 4.49
CA VAL A 148 -8.63 21.49 4.24
C VAL A 148 -9.25 21.01 5.56
N ARG A 149 -8.40 20.83 6.59
CA ARG A 149 -8.84 20.58 7.96
C ARG A 149 -8.28 21.65 8.90
N PRO A 150 -9.12 22.48 9.52
CA PRO A 150 -8.67 23.48 10.49
C PRO A 150 -8.22 22.85 11.81
N LYS A 151 -8.58 21.58 12.07
CA LYS A 151 -8.11 20.80 13.22
C LYS A 151 -7.68 19.40 12.76
N ILE A 152 -6.53 18.94 13.24
CA ILE A 152 -6.01 17.60 12.98
C ILE A 152 -5.43 16.98 14.25
N THR A 153 -5.55 15.67 14.35
CA THR A 153 -4.92 14.82 15.35
C THR A 153 -3.85 13.93 14.68
N LEU A 154 -2.63 13.95 15.18
CA LEU A 154 -1.51 13.11 14.73
C LEU A 154 -1.22 12.03 15.77
N THR A 155 -0.65 10.92 15.32
CA THR A 155 -0.07 9.90 16.19
C THR A 155 1.44 10.14 16.34
N VAL A 156 1.97 9.94 17.54
CA VAL A 156 3.42 10.01 17.80
C VAL A 156 4.19 9.05 16.88
N GLY A 157 5.26 9.54 16.26
CA GLY A 157 6.12 8.82 15.32
C GLY A 157 5.50 8.55 13.95
N LYS A 158 4.35 9.18 13.64
CA LYS A 158 3.68 9.05 12.34
C LYS A 158 3.72 10.36 11.58
N LYS A 159 3.91 10.23 10.26
CA LYS A 159 3.89 11.34 9.31
C LYS A 159 2.51 11.50 8.69
N TYR A 160 2.10 12.74 8.49
CA TYR A 160 0.81 13.09 7.92
C TYR A 160 0.98 14.09 6.78
N ASP A 161 0.20 13.91 5.72
CA ASP A 161 0.11 14.83 4.60
C ASP A 161 -1.14 15.70 4.75
N LEU A 162 -0.94 16.94 5.20
CA LEU A 162 -1.98 17.94 5.36
C LEU A 162 -2.19 18.68 4.05
N LYS A 163 -3.45 18.80 3.64
CA LYS A 163 -3.82 19.53 2.44
C LYS A 163 -4.15 20.99 2.74
N LEU A 164 -3.70 21.86 1.85
CA LEU A 164 -3.98 23.28 1.82
C LEU A 164 -4.71 23.60 0.51
N ASP A 165 -5.92 24.15 0.60
CA ASP A 165 -6.67 24.66 -0.53
C ASP A 165 -6.14 26.04 -0.94
N ILE A 166 -6.07 26.27 -2.24
CA ILE A 166 -5.57 27.53 -2.83
C ILE A 166 -6.70 28.23 -3.57
N ASN A 167 -6.84 29.53 -3.33
CA ASN A 167 -7.66 30.39 -4.15
C ASN A 167 -6.80 30.98 -5.29
N LYS A 168 -6.92 30.40 -6.49
CA LYS A 168 -6.16 30.82 -7.67
C LYS A 168 -6.50 32.24 -8.17
N ASP A 169 -7.60 32.83 -7.72
CA ASP A 169 -7.93 34.23 -8.05
C ASP A 169 -7.12 35.23 -7.20
N LEU A 170 -6.56 34.76 -6.08
CA LEU A 170 -5.80 35.57 -5.12
C LEU A 170 -4.30 35.21 -5.06
N ILE A 171 -3.90 34.12 -5.74
CA ILE A 171 -2.53 33.61 -5.78
C ILE A 171 -2.03 33.53 -7.22
N ASN A 172 -0.81 33.99 -7.43
CA ASN A 172 -0.12 33.98 -8.72
C ASN A 172 1.04 32.98 -8.74
N THR A 173 1.43 32.58 -9.95
CA THR A 173 2.69 31.86 -10.16
C THR A 173 3.87 32.68 -9.63
N GLY A 174 4.74 32.03 -8.87
CA GLY A 174 5.88 32.62 -8.18
C GLY A 174 5.59 33.00 -6.72
N ASP A 175 4.32 33.03 -6.29
CA ASP A 175 4.00 33.25 -4.89
C ASP A 175 4.55 32.13 -4.01
N ILE A 176 4.98 32.50 -2.81
CA ILE A 176 5.54 31.59 -1.82
C ILE A 176 4.57 31.49 -0.66
N ILE A 177 4.19 30.27 -0.31
CA ILE A 177 3.44 29.97 0.91
C ILE A 177 4.46 29.58 1.98
N ASP A 178 4.56 30.37 3.04
CA ASP A 178 5.40 30.09 4.19
C ASP A 178 4.65 29.23 5.21
N ILE A 179 5.26 28.13 5.65
CA ILE A 179 4.73 27.21 6.65
C ILE A 179 5.52 27.35 7.93
N ASN A 180 4.83 27.73 9.01
CA ASN A 180 5.42 28.10 10.28
C ASN A 180 4.87 27.24 11.43
N ALA A 181 5.78 26.55 12.12
CA ALA A 181 5.50 25.71 13.30
C ALA A 181 6.05 26.33 14.60
N TYR A 182 6.35 27.64 14.60
CA TYR A 182 7.10 28.31 15.67
C TYR A 182 6.65 27.96 17.09
N GLY A 183 7.61 27.52 17.90
CA GLY A 183 7.41 27.21 19.32
C GLY A 183 6.86 25.81 19.61
N ASN A 184 6.64 24.99 18.58
CA ASN A 184 6.05 23.65 18.71
C ASN A 184 7.00 22.52 18.24
N ASP A 185 8.29 22.82 18.10
CA ASP A 185 9.31 21.91 17.56
C ASP A 185 9.53 20.66 18.45
N GLU A 186 9.13 20.71 19.72
CA GLU A 186 9.16 19.53 20.60
C GLU A 186 7.97 18.58 20.34
N GLN A 187 6.86 19.12 19.83
CA GLN A 187 5.61 18.39 19.64
C GLN A 187 5.53 17.82 18.24
N PHE A 188 5.81 18.60 17.19
CA PHE A 188 5.80 18.12 15.82
C PHE A 188 6.89 18.77 14.96
N ALA A 189 7.30 18.08 13.89
CA ALA A 189 8.18 18.62 12.87
C ALA A 189 7.40 18.88 11.57
N SER A 190 7.62 20.03 10.95
CA SER A 190 7.19 20.29 9.57
C SER A 190 8.37 20.12 8.61
N PHE A 191 8.22 19.23 7.64
CA PHE A 191 9.23 19.03 6.58
C PHE A 191 9.04 20.02 5.44
N THR A 192 7.81 20.48 5.24
CA THR A 192 7.48 21.54 4.29
C THR A 192 7.59 22.88 5.02
N LYS A 193 8.58 23.69 4.66
CA LYS A 193 8.76 25.05 5.20
C LYS A 193 8.23 26.13 4.26
N GLN A 194 8.36 25.91 2.96
CA GLN A 194 7.91 26.83 1.92
C GLN A 194 7.37 26.04 0.73
N ILE A 195 6.36 26.59 0.07
CA ILE A 195 5.79 26.05 -1.16
C ILE A 195 5.76 27.17 -2.18
N THR A 196 6.54 27.02 -3.26
CA THR A 196 6.47 27.93 -4.41
C THR A 196 5.37 27.47 -5.35
N ILE A 197 4.50 28.40 -5.74
CA ILE A 197 3.39 28.13 -6.66
C ILE A 197 3.88 28.25 -8.10
N ASN A 198 3.74 27.17 -8.87
CA ASN A 198 4.05 27.14 -10.30
C ASN A 198 2.77 27.24 -11.15
N SER A 199 2.92 27.44 -12.46
CA SER A 199 1.77 27.45 -13.39
C SER A 199 0.96 26.16 -13.35
N ASP A 200 1.67 25.03 -13.25
CA ASP A 200 1.07 23.70 -13.26
C ASP A 200 0.27 23.42 -11.99
N ASP A 201 0.55 24.16 -10.92
CA ASP A 201 -0.12 24.06 -9.64
C ASP A 201 -1.46 24.80 -9.59
N LEU A 202 -1.84 25.52 -10.64
CA LEU A 202 -3.06 26.33 -10.70
C LEU A 202 -4.08 25.80 -11.73
N LEU A 203 -3.85 24.60 -12.26
CA LEU A 203 -4.67 23.99 -13.30
C LEU A 203 -6.03 23.51 -12.76
N ASP A 204 -6.08 23.05 -11.52
CA ASP A 204 -7.30 22.52 -10.90
C ASP A 204 -8.34 23.63 -10.62
N GLU A 205 -9.60 23.23 -10.43
CA GLU A 205 -10.67 24.17 -10.08
C GLU A 205 -10.36 24.86 -8.73
N ILE A 206 -9.98 24.06 -7.74
CA ILE A 206 -9.47 24.48 -6.43
C ILE A 206 -8.15 23.74 -6.22
N PRO A 207 -7.02 24.36 -6.54
CA PRO A 207 -5.73 23.68 -6.42
C PRO A 207 -5.37 23.36 -4.97
N GLN A 208 -4.64 22.26 -4.78
CA GLN A 208 -4.24 21.79 -3.46
C GLN A 208 -2.73 21.59 -3.35
N LYS A 209 -2.20 21.92 -2.17
CA LYS A 209 -0.80 21.67 -1.82
C LYS A 209 -0.69 20.84 -0.56
N SER A 210 0.42 20.10 -0.49
CA SER A 210 0.69 19.08 0.52
C SER A 210 1.72 19.61 1.51
N ILE A 211 1.42 19.53 2.80
CA ILE A 211 2.29 19.92 3.90
C ILE A 211 2.56 18.68 4.72
N LEU A 212 3.81 18.23 4.71
CA LEU A 212 4.22 17.03 5.43
C LEU A 212 4.64 17.39 6.86
N ILE A 213 3.98 16.80 7.85
CA ILE A 213 4.32 16.96 9.27
C ILE A 213 4.42 15.62 9.99
N GLU A 214 5.20 15.56 11.08
CA GLU A 214 5.37 14.38 11.93
C GLU A 214 5.06 14.71 13.38
N GLY A 215 4.26 13.86 14.03
CA GLY A 215 4.08 13.95 15.47
C GLY A 215 5.30 13.40 16.21
N LEU A 216 5.95 14.20 17.06
CA LEU A 216 7.12 13.81 17.84
C LEU A 216 6.78 13.46 19.28
N LYS A 217 5.88 14.23 19.91
CA LYS A 217 5.52 14.08 21.31
C LYS A 217 4.06 14.45 21.56
N THR A 218 3.40 13.72 22.46
CA THR A 218 2.02 14.00 22.85
C THR A 218 1.84 15.45 23.33
N THR A 219 0.75 16.08 22.90
CA THR A 219 0.36 17.42 23.35
C THR A 219 -0.52 17.39 24.62
N GLY A 220 -0.88 16.19 25.09
CA GLY A 220 -1.79 16.00 26.21
C GLY A 220 -3.20 16.50 25.88
N GLU A 221 -3.77 17.31 26.76
CA GLU A 221 -5.11 17.89 26.58
C GLU A 221 -5.12 19.09 25.63
N ASN A 222 -3.96 19.71 25.38
CA ASN A 222 -3.84 20.91 24.55
C ASN A 222 -3.62 20.58 23.06
N SER A 223 -3.92 21.55 22.20
CA SER A 223 -3.48 21.57 20.80
C SER A 223 -2.36 22.60 20.60
N VAL A 224 -1.55 22.39 19.58
CA VAL A 224 -0.51 23.30 19.10
C VAL A 224 -0.88 23.83 17.72
N LEU A 225 -0.24 24.88 17.23
CA LEU A 225 -0.66 25.57 16.00
C LEU A 225 0.36 25.39 14.87
N LEU A 226 -0.13 24.98 13.71
CA LEU A 226 0.55 25.08 12.43
C LEU A 226 -0.05 26.27 11.67
N THR A 227 0.79 27.16 11.16
CA THR A 227 0.35 28.37 10.43
C THR A 227 0.87 28.34 9.01
N ALA A 228 0.03 28.70 8.05
CA ALA A 228 0.47 28.97 6.67
C ALA A 228 0.15 30.42 6.31
N SER A 229 1.06 31.09 5.61
CA SER A 229 0.89 32.48 5.20
C SER A 229 1.31 32.71 3.76
N CYS A 230 0.49 33.44 3.00
CA CYS A 230 0.76 33.82 1.62
C CYS A 230 -0.04 35.09 1.26
N ALA A 231 0.56 36.00 0.49
CA ALA A 231 -0.10 37.22 -0.01
C ALA A 231 -0.87 38.03 1.07
N GLY A 232 -0.31 38.12 2.30
CA GLY A 232 -0.95 38.82 3.43
C GLY A 232 -2.12 38.07 4.08
N THR A 233 -2.50 36.91 3.58
CA THR A 233 -3.45 35.98 4.22
C THR A 233 -2.69 35.02 5.13
N THR A 234 -3.28 34.72 6.29
CA THR A 234 -2.76 33.73 7.23
C THR A 234 -3.88 32.80 7.67
N CYS A 235 -3.68 31.49 7.50
CA CYS A 235 -4.58 30.45 8.00
C CYS A 235 -3.88 29.59 9.05
N ARG A 236 -4.65 28.89 9.88
CA ARG A 236 -4.14 28.12 11.02
C ARG A 236 -4.79 26.75 11.07
N CYS A 237 -4.00 25.75 11.45
CA CYS A 237 -4.45 24.40 11.77
C CYS A 237 -4.10 24.09 13.22
N GLU A 238 -5.08 23.67 14.01
CA GLU A 238 -4.86 23.13 15.35
C GLU A 238 -4.41 21.67 15.25
N VAL A 239 -3.24 21.37 15.78
CA VAL A 239 -2.62 20.05 15.76
C VAL A 239 -2.64 19.48 17.17
N LYS A 240 -3.33 18.35 17.36
CA LYS A 240 -3.28 17.54 18.59
C LYS A 240 -2.43 16.30 18.34
N ILE A 241 -1.61 15.88 19.30
CA ILE A 241 -0.75 14.71 19.12
C ILE A 241 -1.05 13.70 20.21
N ILE A 242 -1.40 12.48 19.81
CA ILE A 242 -1.83 11.39 20.70
C ILE A 242 -0.93 10.17 20.52
N GLU A 243 -0.95 9.26 21.48
CA GLU A 243 -0.21 7.99 21.39
C GLU A 243 -0.97 6.94 20.57
N ASP A 244 -2.30 6.98 20.60
CA ASP A 244 -3.14 6.02 19.88
C ASP A 244 -3.11 6.25 18.36
N GLU A 245 -3.23 5.15 17.61
CA GLU A 245 -3.27 5.19 16.15
C GLU A 245 -4.61 5.74 15.64
N ILE A 246 -4.53 6.80 14.84
CA ILE A 246 -5.67 7.39 14.14
C ILE A 246 -5.51 7.19 12.63
N ILE A 247 -6.61 6.82 11.97
CA ILE A 247 -6.72 6.76 10.52
C ILE A 247 -7.74 7.81 10.10
N TYR A 248 -7.37 8.62 9.10
CA TYR A 248 -8.30 9.54 8.45
C TYR A 248 -8.88 8.85 7.23
N PRO A 249 -10.18 8.51 7.24
CA PRO A 249 -10.78 7.81 6.12
C PRO A 249 -10.73 8.68 4.87
N GLN A 250 -10.16 8.16 3.78
CA GLN A 250 -10.03 8.93 2.54
C GLN A 250 -11.39 9.23 1.89
N ASN A 251 -12.34 8.30 2.05
CA ASN A 251 -13.68 8.34 1.46
C ASN A 251 -14.79 8.34 2.53
N GLY A 252 -14.58 9.03 3.64
CA GLY A 252 -15.57 9.17 4.71
C GLY A 252 -15.73 7.96 5.65
N ILE A 253 -15.49 6.73 5.17
CA ILE A 253 -15.36 5.51 5.98
C ILE A 253 -14.13 4.70 5.52
N GLU A 254 -13.42 4.06 6.45
CA GLU A 254 -12.24 3.23 6.15
C GLU A 254 -11.97 2.21 7.27
N PHE A 255 -11.71 0.95 6.93
CA PHE A 255 -11.32 -0.06 7.89
C PHE A 255 -9.91 0.19 8.42
N GLU A 256 -9.64 -0.18 9.67
CA GLU A 256 -8.28 -0.12 10.24
C GLU A 256 -7.26 -0.93 9.43
N LYS A 257 -7.75 -1.95 8.71
CA LYS A 257 -6.98 -2.88 7.90
C LYS A 257 -7.80 -3.24 6.67
N HIS A 258 -7.14 -3.43 5.54
CA HIS A 258 -7.78 -3.97 4.32
C HIS A 258 -7.65 -5.49 4.21
N GLU A 259 -6.78 -6.11 5.01
CA GLU A 259 -6.64 -7.55 5.08
C GLU A 259 -6.59 -8.06 6.53
N MET A 260 -7.23 -9.20 6.79
CA MET A 260 -7.09 -9.89 8.07
C MET A 260 -7.13 -11.41 7.96
N THR A 261 -6.56 -12.09 8.96
CA THR A 261 -6.71 -13.52 9.13
C THR A 261 -7.65 -13.82 10.29
N ILE A 262 -8.73 -14.55 10.02
CA ILE A 262 -9.66 -15.06 11.03
C ILE A 262 -9.19 -16.44 11.46
N VAL A 263 -9.06 -16.65 12.76
CA VAL A 263 -8.93 -18.01 13.31
C VAL A 263 -10.34 -18.51 13.59
N PRO A 264 -10.72 -19.70 13.11
CA PRO A 264 -11.99 -20.33 13.43
C PRO A 264 -11.97 -20.75 14.90
N ASP A 265 -12.32 -19.77 15.74
CA ASP A 265 -12.51 -19.83 17.18
C ASP A 265 -13.86 -19.13 17.42
N VAL A 266 -14.65 -19.67 18.34
CA VAL A 266 -15.99 -19.17 18.72
C VAL A 266 -15.94 -17.75 19.34
N ARG A 267 -14.76 -17.22 19.69
CA ARG A 267 -14.61 -15.87 20.24
C ARG A 267 -14.90 -14.78 19.21
N HIS A 268 -15.69 -13.78 19.62
CA HIS A 268 -15.92 -12.53 18.91
C HIS A 268 -14.60 -11.89 18.49
N LYS A 269 -14.46 -11.64 17.18
CA LYS A 269 -13.38 -10.85 16.61
C LYS A 269 -13.86 -9.41 16.47
N LYS A 270 -12.93 -8.47 16.66
CA LYS A 270 -13.17 -7.03 16.60
C LYS A 270 -12.37 -6.44 15.46
N ILE A 271 -13.03 -5.69 14.59
CA ILE A 271 -12.39 -4.81 13.62
C ILE A 271 -12.89 -3.39 13.86
N LYS A 272 -12.00 -2.40 13.76
CA LYS A 272 -12.38 -1.00 13.78
C LYS A 272 -12.67 -0.51 12.37
N LEU A 273 -13.76 0.24 12.22
CA LEU A 273 -14.07 1.01 11.03
C LEU A 273 -14.06 2.48 11.41
N TYR A 274 -13.09 3.23 10.90
CA TYR A 274 -12.97 4.68 11.09
C TYR A 274 -13.97 5.40 10.21
N PHE A 275 -14.49 6.52 10.70
CA PHE A 275 -15.43 7.36 9.97
C PHE A 275 -15.16 8.85 10.19
N ASP A 276 -15.48 9.65 9.18
CA ASP A 276 -15.52 11.11 9.22
C ASP A 276 -16.98 11.57 9.32
N LYS A 277 -17.33 12.14 10.47
CA LYS A 277 -18.66 12.60 10.84
C LYS A 277 -19.22 13.67 9.89
N GLU A 278 -18.39 14.57 9.38
CA GLU A 278 -18.82 15.61 8.42
C GLU A 278 -19.12 15.02 7.04
N SER A 279 -18.40 13.97 6.68
CA SER A 279 -18.59 13.26 5.41
C SER A 279 -19.90 12.47 5.41
N ILE A 280 -20.18 11.74 6.49
CA ILE A 280 -21.33 10.83 6.55
C ILE A 280 -22.61 11.44 7.14
N GLU A 281 -22.59 12.67 7.66
CA GLU A 281 -23.77 13.48 8.03
C GLU A 281 -24.82 12.75 8.92
N ASN A 282 -24.38 12.08 9.98
CA ASN A 282 -25.25 11.29 10.89
C ASN A 282 -25.99 10.10 10.25
N LYS A 283 -25.56 9.65 9.07
CA LYS A 283 -26.19 8.52 8.38
C LYS A 283 -25.70 7.19 8.94
N THR A 284 -26.48 6.14 8.70
CA THR A 284 -26.18 4.79 9.15
C THR A 284 -25.16 4.13 8.22
N VAL A 285 -24.12 3.57 8.80
CA VAL A 285 -23.16 2.70 8.12
C VAL A 285 -23.67 1.27 8.17
N ILE A 286 -23.68 0.59 7.02
CA ILE A 286 -24.16 -0.77 6.87
C ILE A 286 -22.96 -1.69 6.62
N ILE A 287 -22.84 -2.75 7.43
CA ILE A 287 -21.87 -3.83 7.25
C ILE A 287 -22.56 -4.99 6.56
N SER A 288 -21.92 -5.47 5.50
CA SER A 288 -22.36 -6.62 4.71
C SER A 288 -21.16 -7.50 4.37
N ASP A 289 -21.42 -8.71 3.90
CA ASP A 289 -20.37 -9.65 3.55
C ASP A 289 -20.80 -10.59 2.41
N ASN A 290 -19.83 -11.28 1.82
CA ASN A 290 -20.06 -12.28 0.77
C ASN A 290 -20.05 -13.73 1.28
N SER A 291 -20.12 -13.95 2.60
CA SER A 291 -19.96 -15.26 3.23
C SER A 291 -21.22 -16.13 3.15
N ASN A 292 -22.35 -15.59 2.68
CA ASN A 292 -23.66 -16.26 2.68
C ASN A 292 -24.05 -16.77 4.08
N GLY A 293 -23.79 -15.97 5.13
CA GLY A 293 -24.14 -16.29 6.51
C GLY A 293 -23.14 -17.16 7.27
N LYS A 294 -21.96 -17.43 6.69
CA LYS A 294 -20.86 -18.12 7.40
C LYS A 294 -20.15 -17.20 8.40
N LEU A 295 -20.15 -15.90 8.16
CA LEU A 295 -19.82 -14.87 9.13
C LEU A 295 -21.11 -14.37 9.79
N SER A 296 -21.06 -14.22 11.11
CA SER A 296 -22.16 -13.68 11.91
C SER A 296 -21.71 -12.39 12.58
N PHE A 297 -22.30 -11.27 12.20
CA PHE A 297 -22.06 -9.97 12.84
C PHE A 297 -23.05 -9.73 13.98
N GLN A 298 -22.57 -9.14 15.07
CA GLN A 298 -23.43 -8.76 16.19
C GLN A 298 -24.38 -7.60 15.83
N SER A 299 -23.89 -6.65 15.03
CA SER A 299 -24.70 -5.61 14.42
C SER A 299 -24.25 -5.41 12.97
N HIS A 300 -25.22 -5.10 12.11
CA HIS A 300 -25.00 -4.77 10.71
C HIS A 300 -25.22 -3.29 10.44
N ASN A 301 -25.81 -2.55 11.37
CA ASN A 301 -26.14 -1.13 11.21
C ASN A 301 -25.51 -0.36 12.36
N PHE A 302 -24.77 0.69 12.02
CA PHE A 302 -24.06 1.52 12.98
C PHE A 302 -24.41 2.98 12.73
N ASN A 303 -25.00 3.65 13.72
CA ASN A 303 -25.25 5.08 13.62
C ASN A 303 -24.03 5.85 14.12
N VAL A 304 -23.69 6.97 13.49
CA VAL A 304 -22.54 7.83 13.88
C VAL A 304 -22.49 8.15 15.38
N ASN A 305 -23.66 8.33 15.99
CA ASN A 305 -23.79 8.64 17.42
C ASN A 305 -23.46 7.45 18.35
N GLU A 306 -23.41 6.23 17.83
CA GLU A 306 -23.04 5.01 18.56
C GLU A 306 -21.52 4.75 18.48
N GLY A 307 -20.80 5.51 17.64
CA GLY A 307 -19.36 5.38 17.46
C GLY A 307 -18.56 6.03 18.57
N THR A 308 -17.34 5.54 18.78
CA THR A 308 -16.38 6.17 19.70
C THR A 308 -15.66 7.29 18.97
N MET A 309 -15.86 8.53 19.42
CA MET A 309 -15.18 9.70 18.85
C MET A 309 -13.74 9.80 19.34
N ILE A 310 -12.79 9.96 18.42
CA ILE A 310 -11.38 10.25 18.73
C ILE A 310 -11.19 11.76 18.87
N ASN A 311 -11.84 12.53 17.99
CA ASN A 311 -11.93 13.98 18.05
C ASN A 311 -13.32 14.44 17.59
N GLU A 312 -13.51 15.74 17.34
CA GLU A 312 -14.81 16.32 16.97
C GLU A 312 -15.39 15.71 15.67
N ASN A 313 -14.52 15.30 14.74
CA ASN A 313 -14.89 14.90 13.38
C ASN A 313 -14.59 13.43 13.06
N ILE A 314 -13.60 12.82 13.69
CA ILE A 314 -13.17 11.45 13.42
C ILE A 314 -13.57 10.56 14.59
N GLY A 315 -14.23 9.45 14.27
CA GLY A 315 -14.56 8.39 15.22
C GLY A 315 -14.35 7.02 14.60
N TYR A 316 -14.67 5.97 15.36
CA TYR A 316 -14.67 4.61 14.86
C TYR A 316 -15.81 3.78 15.45
N PHE A 317 -16.24 2.78 14.69
CA PHE A 317 -17.09 1.69 15.14
C PHE A 317 -16.25 0.47 15.47
N VAL A 318 -16.64 -0.26 16.50
CA VAL A 318 -16.12 -1.60 16.77
C VAL A 318 -17.13 -2.59 16.21
N ILE A 319 -16.72 -3.31 15.17
CA ILE A 319 -17.55 -4.31 14.51
C ILE A 319 -17.16 -5.67 15.09
N ASP A 320 -18.10 -6.26 15.82
CA ASP A 320 -18.00 -7.58 16.42
C ASP A 320 -18.57 -8.64 15.47
N PHE A 321 -17.77 -9.65 15.14
CA PHE A 321 -18.21 -10.76 14.29
C PHE A 321 -17.60 -12.11 14.70
N THR A 322 -18.27 -13.20 14.35
CA THR A 322 -17.85 -14.59 14.61
C THR A 322 -18.02 -15.44 13.35
N GLY A 323 -17.45 -16.65 13.38
CA GLY A 323 -17.64 -17.65 12.33
C GLY A 323 -16.52 -17.69 11.30
N GLY A 324 -16.85 -18.30 10.15
CA GLY A 324 -15.94 -18.56 9.05
C GLY A 324 -15.49 -20.03 8.95
N ASP A 325 -15.48 -20.55 7.73
CA ASP A 325 -15.04 -21.91 7.41
C ASP A 325 -13.55 -21.92 7.12
N LEU A 326 -12.87 -22.96 7.59
CA LEU A 326 -11.44 -23.12 7.41
C LEU A 326 -11.04 -23.06 5.93
N ASN A 327 -10.04 -22.22 5.61
CA ASN A 327 -9.50 -21.95 4.27
C ASN A 327 -10.41 -21.14 3.33
N ASP A 328 -11.54 -20.62 3.80
CA ASP A 328 -12.34 -19.68 3.03
C ASP A 328 -11.75 -18.26 3.04
N GLN A 329 -12.18 -17.47 2.08
CA GLN A 329 -11.94 -16.03 1.99
C GLN A 329 -13.27 -15.29 1.94
N TYR A 330 -13.37 -14.22 2.71
CA TYR A 330 -14.53 -13.35 2.81
C TYR A 330 -14.16 -11.92 2.49
N LYS A 331 -15.15 -11.17 2.02
CA LYS A 331 -15.10 -9.72 1.85
C LYS A 331 -16.11 -9.13 2.80
N ILE A 332 -15.64 -8.37 3.77
CA ILE A 332 -16.46 -7.57 4.67
C ILE A 332 -16.52 -6.17 4.08
N ILE A 333 -17.73 -5.71 3.78
CA ILE A 333 -17.97 -4.46 3.05
C ILE A 333 -18.73 -3.53 3.98
N ALA A 334 -18.13 -2.36 4.25
CA ALA A 334 -18.82 -1.26 4.90
C ALA A 334 -19.36 -0.30 3.83
N THR A 335 -20.61 0.14 3.96
CA THR A 335 -21.24 1.06 3.02
C THR A 335 -21.99 2.18 3.75
N CYS A 336 -21.93 3.39 3.19
CA CYS A 336 -22.71 4.54 3.65
C CYS A 336 -23.01 5.47 2.46
N ASN A 337 -24.21 5.38 1.90
CA ASN A 337 -24.58 6.02 0.62
C ASN A 337 -23.62 5.63 -0.51
N ASN A 338 -22.83 6.59 -1.01
CA ASN A 338 -21.88 6.44 -2.10
C ASN A 338 -20.48 6.04 -1.59
N PHE A 339 -20.28 5.98 -0.28
CA PHE A 339 -19.03 5.56 0.32
C PHE A 339 -19.04 4.05 0.54
N SER A 340 -17.93 3.40 0.23
CA SER A 340 -17.72 1.99 0.51
C SER A 340 -16.26 1.71 0.80
N ASP A 341 -16.01 0.81 1.74
CA ASP A 341 -14.69 0.23 1.93
C ASP A 341 -14.79 -1.28 2.13
N VAL A 342 -13.71 -1.99 1.80
CA VAL A 342 -13.65 -3.45 1.78
C VAL A 342 -12.47 -3.95 2.60
N LEU A 343 -12.75 -4.95 3.42
CA LEU A 343 -11.78 -5.74 4.16
C LEU A 343 -11.82 -7.19 3.65
N ASP A 344 -10.69 -7.66 3.14
CA ASP A 344 -10.49 -9.05 2.74
C ASP A 344 -10.07 -9.88 3.96
N ALA A 345 -10.86 -10.89 4.31
CA ALA A 345 -10.64 -11.74 5.46
C ALA A 345 -10.40 -13.19 5.05
N LYS A 346 -9.30 -13.80 5.49
CA LYS A 346 -8.99 -15.22 5.22
C LYS A 346 -9.10 -16.04 6.49
N VAL A 347 -9.76 -17.19 6.44
CA VAL A 347 -9.86 -18.09 7.60
C VAL A 347 -8.75 -19.14 7.59
N SER A 348 -8.03 -19.32 8.69
CA SER A 348 -7.00 -20.36 8.82
C SER A 348 -6.94 -21.02 10.20
N ALA A 349 -6.64 -22.33 10.23
CA ALA A 349 -6.68 -23.21 11.42
C ALA A 349 -5.71 -22.78 12.51
N PHE A 350 -4.64 -22.12 12.09
CA PHE A 350 -3.73 -21.41 12.95
C PHE A 350 -3.98 -19.94 12.66
N SER A 351 -4.06 -19.08 13.68
CA SER A 351 -3.58 -17.71 13.42
C SER A 351 -2.17 -17.95 12.93
N SER A 352 -1.82 -17.47 11.75
CA SER A 352 -0.41 -17.21 11.46
C SER A 352 0.13 -16.12 12.40
N GLU A 353 -0.29 -16.04 13.67
CA GLU A 353 0.44 -15.32 14.73
C GLU A 353 1.85 -15.91 14.93
N THR A 354 2.18 -16.97 14.22
CA THR A 354 3.55 -17.32 13.88
C THR A 354 4.18 -16.29 12.94
N HIS A 355 4.76 -15.28 13.62
CA HIS A 355 6.07 -14.70 13.34
C HIS A 355 6.15 -13.62 12.23
N GLY A 356 6.29 -12.36 12.66
CA GLY A 356 6.46 -11.17 11.79
C GLY A 356 5.24 -10.27 11.63
N LYS A 357 4.05 -10.72 12.03
CA LYS A 357 2.77 -10.04 11.77
C LYS A 357 2.65 -8.63 12.34
N LEU A 358 2.85 -7.64 11.46
CA LEU A 358 2.08 -6.40 11.27
C LEU A 358 2.99 -5.39 10.53
N GLY A 359 3.50 -5.73 9.34
CA GLY A 359 4.26 -4.82 8.47
C GLY A 359 4.58 -5.47 7.13
N ASP A 360 5.35 -4.79 6.29
CA ASP A 360 5.55 -5.19 4.89
C ASP A 360 6.39 -6.46 4.70
N ILE A 361 7.13 -6.91 5.71
CA ILE A 361 7.99 -8.10 5.64
C ILE A 361 7.43 -9.21 6.54
N ALA A 362 6.85 -10.25 5.94
CA ALA A 362 6.32 -11.41 6.62
C ALA A 362 7.40 -12.37 7.14
N ASP A 363 8.48 -12.59 6.38
CA ASP A 363 9.57 -13.51 6.76
C ASP A 363 10.81 -13.26 5.89
N TYR A 364 11.92 -13.96 6.18
CA TYR A 364 13.02 -14.16 5.25
C TYR A 364 13.38 -15.64 5.10
N GLU A 365 13.56 -16.08 3.86
CA GLU A 365 13.69 -17.49 3.48
C GLU A 365 14.88 -17.73 2.56
N LEU A 366 15.51 -18.90 2.72
CA LEU A 366 16.42 -19.46 1.74
C LEU A 366 15.61 -20.09 0.59
N CYS A 367 15.98 -19.76 -0.65
CA CYS A 367 15.31 -20.29 -1.83
C CYS A 367 16.25 -20.54 -3.02
N ASP A 368 15.91 -21.55 -3.80
CA ASP A 368 16.60 -21.98 -5.03
C ASP A 368 15.95 -21.37 -6.28
N ASP A 369 15.81 -20.04 -6.31
CA ASP A 369 15.23 -19.28 -7.43
C ASP A 369 16.30 -18.97 -8.51
N GLU A 370 15.87 -18.72 -9.74
CA GLU A 370 16.73 -18.39 -10.90
C GLU A 370 16.99 -16.89 -11.05
N TYR A 371 16.50 -16.07 -10.12
CA TYR A 371 16.74 -14.63 -10.09
C TYR A 371 18.23 -14.26 -10.16
N VAL A 372 18.55 -13.27 -10.99
CA VAL A 372 19.90 -12.74 -11.17
C VAL A 372 20.19 -11.74 -10.03
N GLY A 373 20.66 -12.26 -8.90
CA GLY A 373 20.99 -11.44 -7.73
C GLY A 373 21.51 -12.25 -6.54
N GLN A 374 21.55 -11.60 -5.37
CA GLN A 374 21.91 -12.22 -4.09
C GLN A 374 20.69 -12.41 -3.18
N SER A 375 19.78 -11.46 -3.22
CA SER A 375 18.51 -11.45 -2.50
C SER A 375 17.50 -10.60 -3.25
N PHE A 376 16.23 -10.77 -2.93
CA PHE A 376 15.15 -9.88 -3.37
C PHE A 376 13.99 -9.94 -2.39
N TYR A 377 13.21 -8.88 -2.30
CA TYR A 377 11.90 -8.95 -1.65
C TYR A 377 10.83 -9.43 -2.63
N ASP A 378 10.04 -10.42 -2.21
CA ASP A 378 8.92 -10.94 -2.98
C ASP A 378 7.61 -10.32 -2.47
N PRO A 379 7.00 -9.38 -3.22
CA PRO A 379 5.74 -8.76 -2.82
C PRO A 379 4.55 -9.73 -2.82
N ARG A 380 4.68 -10.95 -3.37
CA ARG A 380 3.58 -11.94 -3.44
C ARG A 380 3.32 -12.62 -2.11
N ASP A 381 4.38 -12.87 -1.34
CA ASP A 381 4.30 -13.49 -0.03
C ASP A 381 4.88 -12.62 1.08
N HIS A 382 5.28 -11.39 0.73
CA HIS A 382 5.89 -10.41 1.61
C HIS A 382 7.20 -10.91 2.24
N LYS A 383 7.95 -11.79 1.58
CA LYS A 383 9.17 -12.37 2.16
C LYS A 383 10.42 -11.87 1.47
N ILE A 384 11.49 -11.68 2.24
CA ILE A 384 12.81 -11.49 1.68
C ILE A 384 13.40 -12.86 1.34
N LYS A 385 13.76 -13.05 0.08
CA LYS A 385 14.29 -14.28 -0.49
C LYS A 385 15.80 -14.16 -0.62
N ILE A 386 16.52 -15.12 -0.03
CA ILE A 386 17.98 -15.22 -0.12
C ILE A 386 18.32 -16.37 -1.06
N LEU A 387 19.09 -16.07 -2.10
CA LEU A 387 19.36 -16.98 -3.21
C LEU A 387 20.51 -17.93 -2.89
N THR A 388 20.18 -19.19 -2.64
CA THR A 388 21.15 -20.23 -2.30
C THR A 388 22.01 -20.67 -3.50
N LYS A 389 21.54 -20.43 -4.73
CA LYS A 389 22.29 -20.70 -5.97
C LYS A 389 23.18 -19.55 -6.43
N SER A 390 23.09 -18.38 -5.81
CA SER A 390 23.89 -17.22 -6.20
C SER A 390 25.38 -17.52 -6.03
N THR A 391 26.16 -17.38 -7.11
CA THR A 391 27.61 -17.62 -7.09
C THR A 391 28.31 -16.74 -6.06
N ILE A 392 27.83 -15.50 -5.88
CA ILE A 392 28.36 -14.57 -4.89
C ILE A 392 28.04 -15.07 -3.48
N ASN A 393 26.78 -15.41 -3.19
CA ASN A 393 26.40 -15.87 -1.86
C ASN A 393 27.17 -17.14 -1.43
N ASN A 394 27.43 -18.05 -2.37
CA ASN A 394 28.20 -19.27 -2.14
C ASN A 394 29.69 -19.02 -1.84
N GLN A 395 30.21 -17.81 -2.03
CA GLN A 395 31.55 -17.43 -1.55
C GLN A 395 31.56 -17.12 -0.04
N PHE A 396 30.42 -16.70 0.51
CA PHE A 396 30.30 -16.26 1.91
C PHE A 396 29.59 -17.28 2.81
N VAL A 397 28.71 -18.11 2.25
CA VAL A 397 28.00 -19.19 2.95
C VAL A 397 28.45 -20.52 2.36
N LYS A 398 29.10 -21.35 3.18
CA LYS A 398 29.65 -22.64 2.72
C LYS A 398 28.58 -23.74 2.71
N GLU A 399 27.63 -23.65 3.63
CA GLU A 399 26.57 -24.64 3.81
C GLU A 399 25.26 -23.93 4.17
N TRP A 400 24.26 -24.07 3.31
CA TRP A 400 22.93 -23.50 3.53
C TRP A 400 22.12 -24.37 4.49
N LYS A 401 21.81 -23.83 5.66
CA LYS A 401 21.02 -24.49 6.72
C LYS A 401 20.13 -23.49 7.45
N SER A 402 19.11 -23.99 8.14
CA SER A 402 18.15 -23.13 8.86
C SER A 402 18.73 -22.45 10.11
N ASN A 403 19.90 -22.88 10.58
CA ASN A 403 20.55 -22.41 11.82
C ASN A 403 21.96 -21.87 11.56
N LEU A 404 22.07 -20.94 10.61
CA LEU A 404 23.32 -20.22 10.35
C LEU A 404 23.82 -19.52 11.63
N SER A 405 25.14 -19.43 11.76
CA SER A 405 25.80 -18.79 12.91
C SER A 405 27.06 -18.05 12.47
N GLY A 406 27.61 -17.22 13.37
CA GLY A 406 28.84 -16.49 13.14
C GLY A 406 28.80 -15.62 11.87
N LYS A 407 29.86 -15.70 11.05
CA LYS A 407 30.01 -14.86 9.85
C LYS A 407 28.97 -15.14 8.76
N GLU A 408 28.56 -16.40 8.60
CA GLU A 408 27.56 -16.79 7.59
C GLU A 408 26.21 -16.15 7.91
N LEU A 409 25.84 -16.12 9.20
CA LEU A 409 24.65 -15.44 9.65
C LEU A 409 24.72 -13.93 9.42
N LEU A 410 25.81 -13.29 9.85
CA LEU A 410 25.97 -11.85 9.68
C LEU A 410 25.88 -11.44 8.21
N TYR A 411 26.45 -12.26 7.32
CA TYR A 411 26.33 -12.06 5.89
C TYR A 411 24.86 -12.14 5.42
N VAL A 412 24.13 -13.18 5.80
CA VAL A 412 22.72 -13.32 5.43
C VAL A 412 21.87 -12.17 5.97
N ILE A 413 22.13 -11.73 7.20
CA ILE A 413 21.43 -10.57 7.78
C ILE A 413 21.77 -9.28 7.03
N SER A 414 23.00 -9.12 6.54
CA SER A 414 23.35 -7.97 5.70
C SER A 414 22.52 -7.92 4.40
N LEU A 415 22.17 -9.07 3.82
CA LEU A 415 21.28 -9.17 2.66
C LEU A 415 19.82 -8.84 3.05
N VAL A 416 19.36 -9.29 4.22
CA VAL A 416 18.04 -8.92 4.74
C VAL A 416 17.95 -7.40 4.98
N CYS A 417 18.98 -6.80 5.58
CA CYS A 417 19.03 -5.35 5.81
C CYS A 417 19.04 -4.56 4.50
N GLU A 418 19.74 -5.06 3.47
CA GLU A 418 19.75 -4.46 2.13
C GLU A 418 18.33 -4.42 1.53
N GLU A 419 17.63 -5.56 1.48
CA GLU A 419 16.29 -5.59 0.89
C GLU A 419 15.26 -4.81 1.71
N ALA A 420 15.36 -4.84 3.04
CA ALA A 420 14.51 -4.02 3.91
C ALA A 420 14.77 -2.52 3.71
N ALA A 421 16.04 -2.11 3.56
CA ALA A 421 16.38 -0.72 3.32
C ALA A 421 15.88 -0.26 1.94
N LYS A 422 15.96 -1.10 0.89
CA LYS A 422 15.36 -0.80 -0.42
C LYS A 422 13.87 -0.54 -0.29
N LEU A 423 13.13 -1.41 0.39
CA LEU A 423 11.70 -1.22 0.63
C LEU A 423 11.39 0.10 1.34
N HIS A 424 12.20 0.46 2.35
CA HIS A 424 12.05 1.73 3.06
C HIS A 424 12.28 2.92 2.12
N THR A 425 13.40 2.93 1.38
CA THR A 425 13.76 4.04 0.49
C THR A 425 12.80 4.14 -0.70
N ASP A 426 12.32 3.02 -1.24
CA ASP A 426 11.28 2.99 -2.28
C ASP A 426 9.96 3.61 -1.77
N LYS A 427 9.58 3.31 -0.52
CA LYS A 427 8.44 3.96 0.13
C LYS A 427 8.67 5.46 0.28
N GLU A 428 9.83 5.88 0.75
CA GLU A 428 10.18 7.31 0.85
C GLU A 428 10.09 8.01 -0.50
N LYS A 429 10.59 7.38 -1.57
CA LYS A 429 10.48 7.88 -2.94
C LYS A 429 9.02 7.98 -3.39
N SER A 430 8.21 6.94 -3.16
CA SER A 430 6.79 6.94 -3.53
C SER A 430 5.98 8.00 -2.76
N ASN A 431 6.42 8.34 -1.54
CA ASN A 431 5.84 9.39 -0.71
C ASN A 431 6.38 10.80 -1.08
N GLY A 432 7.18 10.92 -2.14
CA GLY A 432 7.74 12.18 -2.62
C GLY A 432 8.88 12.74 -1.75
N HIS A 433 9.47 11.95 -0.85
CA HIS A 433 10.60 12.39 -0.01
C HIS A 433 11.94 12.41 -0.76
N ILE A 434 12.01 11.69 -1.88
CA ILE A 434 13.14 11.66 -2.80
C ILE A 434 12.58 12.05 -4.16
N ALA A 435 13.15 13.08 -4.79
CA ALA A 435 12.71 13.48 -6.12
C ALA A 435 12.89 12.32 -7.11
N GLU A 436 11.99 12.20 -8.08
CA GLU A 436 11.94 11.02 -8.97
C GLU A 436 13.28 10.73 -9.68
N ASN A 437 14.06 11.79 -9.92
CA ASN A 437 15.35 11.79 -10.60
C ASN A 437 16.57 11.95 -9.67
N ASP A 438 16.40 12.02 -8.35
CA ASP A 438 17.52 12.19 -7.40
C ASP A 438 18.07 10.84 -6.96
N ILE A 439 18.88 10.25 -7.85
CA ILE A 439 19.51 8.94 -7.65
C ILE A 439 20.55 9.00 -6.52
N GLU A 440 21.20 10.14 -6.32
CA GLU A 440 22.24 10.29 -5.31
C GLU A 440 21.65 10.30 -3.89
N ASP A 441 20.57 11.06 -3.66
CA ASP A 441 19.85 11.02 -2.38
C ASP A 441 19.28 9.63 -2.10
N TYR A 442 18.72 8.97 -3.12
CA TYR A 442 18.25 7.59 -3.01
C TYR A 442 19.33 6.63 -2.51
N LEU A 443 20.50 6.61 -3.16
CA LEU A 443 21.59 5.70 -2.81
C LEU A 443 22.20 6.01 -1.44
N ASN A 444 22.32 7.29 -1.09
CA ASN A 444 22.82 7.70 0.22
C ASN A 444 21.88 7.25 1.35
N ARG A 445 20.57 7.47 1.20
CA ARG A 445 19.57 7.01 2.18
C ARG A 445 19.52 5.50 2.31
N LEU A 446 19.58 4.79 1.19
CA LEU A 446 19.66 3.34 1.17
C LEU A 446 20.85 2.84 2.00
N ALA A 447 22.04 3.41 1.77
CA ALA A 447 23.26 3.04 2.48
C ALA A 447 23.18 3.32 3.99
N VAL A 448 22.68 4.50 4.37
CA VAL A 448 22.48 4.89 5.77
C VAL A 448 21.49 3.95 6.45
N LYS A 449 20.34 3.68 5.82
CA LYS A 449 19.29 2.85 6.41
C LYS A 449 19.71 1.39 6.55
N LYS A 450 20.45 0.86 5.57
CA LYS A 450 21.07 -0.47 5.66
C LYS A 450 22.00 -0.57 6.86
N ALA A 451 22.86 0.43 7.07
CA ALA A 451 23.79 0.45 8.20
C ALA A 451 23.03 0.51 9.54
N GLU A 452 22.01 1.36 9.64
CA GLU A 452 21.14 1.46 10.82
C GLU A 452 20.48 0.12 11.17
N TYR A 453 19.91 -0.57 10.19
CA TYR A 453 19.30 -1.89 10.38
C TYR A 453 20.31 -2.94 10.83
N PHE A 454 21.51 -2.92 10.25
CA PHE A 454 22.55 -3.86 10.62
C PHE A 454 23.04 -3.63 12.06
N ASP A 455 23.31 -2.39 12.45
CA ASP A 455 23.70 -2.02 13.81
C ASP A 455 22.62 -2.40 14.82
N LYS A 456 21.34 -2.22 14.45
CA LYS A 456 20.23 -2.62 15.29
C LYS A 456 20.19 -4.13 15.50
N PHE A 457 20.42 -4.93 14.45
CA PHE A 457 20.52 -6.38 14.59
C PHE A 457 21.63 -6.78 15.55
N ILE A 458 22.83 -6.18 15.44
CA ILE A 458 23.95 -6.45 16.35
C ILE A 458 23.52 -6.19 17.79
N SER A 459 22.85 -5.07 18.07
CA SER A 459 22.37 -4.75 19.43
C SER A 459 21.42 -5.81 20.02
N PHE A 460 20.53 -6.40 19.20
CA PHE A 460 19.66 -7.49 19.65
C PHE A 460 20.44 -8.75 20.01
N THR A 461 21.56 -9.00 19.33
CA THR A 461 22.41 -10.17 19.60
C THR A 461 23.36 -9.98 20.77
N GLU A 462 23.85 -8.76 21.03
CA GLU A 462 24.80 -8.47 22.12
C GLU A 462 24.14 -8.32 23.50
N THR A 463 22.92 -7.78 23.56
CA THR A 463 22.21 -7.48 24.83
C THR A 463 21.86 -8.73 25.66
N LYS A 464 22.03 -9.95 25.12
CA LYS A 464 21.75 -11.23 25.80
C LYS A 464 22.99 -12.10 26.07
N ASN A 465 24.18 -11.67 25.64
CA ASN A 465 25.46 -12.32 26.01
C ASN A 465 26.08 -11.71 27.28
N LYS A 466 25.36 -10.79 27.94
CA LYS A 466 25.55 -10.33 29.31
C LYS A 466 24.37 -10.81 30.14
#